data_AF-Q84MH5-F1
#
_entry.id   AF-Q84MH5-F1
#
_cell.length_a   1.000
_cell.length_b   1.000
_cell.length_c   1.000
_cell.angle_alpha   90.00
_cell.angle_beta   90.00
_cell.angle_gamma   90.00
#
_symmetry.space_group_name_H-M   'P 1'
#
loop_
_entity.id
_entity.type
_entity.pdbx_description
1 polymer ?
#
loop_
_entity_poly.entity_id
_entity_poly.type
_entity_poly.pdbx_seq_one_letter_code
_entity_poly.pdbx_strand_id
1 'polypeptide(L)' 'GVANRGASVRVGRDTEKDGKGYFEDRRPSSNMDPYVVTSMIAETTLLWKP' A
#
# COMPACT_ATOMS: atom_id res chain seq x y z
N GLY A 1 1.62 4.33 8.54
CA GLY A 1 2.57 5.05 9.42
C GLY A 1 4.00 4.86 8.95
N VAL A 2 4.90 5.79 9.29
CA VAL A 2 6.32 5.74 8.89
C VAL A 2 7.06 4.70 9.73
N ALA A 3 7.79 3.78 9.08
CA ALA A 3 8.55 2.69 9.69
C ALA A 3 7.76 1.73 10.62
N ASN A 4 6.44 1.90 10.74
CA ASN A 4 5.61 1.12 11.64
C ASN A 4 5.15 -0.18 10.98
N ARG A 5 5.60 -1.33 11.51
CA ARG A 5 5.23 -2.67 11.01
C ARG A 5 3.86 -3.16 11.50
N GLY A 6 3.31 -2.57 12.57
CA GLY A 6 1.99 -2.89 13.11
C GLY A 6 0.86 -2.06 12.49
N ALA A 7 1.18 -1.13 11.59
CA ALA A 7 0.17 -0.36 10.85
C ALA A 7 -0.33 -1.15 9.63
N SER A 8 -1.59 -0.93 9.24
CA SER A 8 -2.18 -1.52 8.03
C SER A 8 -1.43 -1.16 6.75
N VAL A 9 -0.95 0.08 6.66
CA VAL A 9 -0.11 0.57 5.56
C VAL A 9 1.15 1.19 6.12
N ARG A 10 2.31 0.81 5.57
CA ARG A 10 3.64 1.27 5.99
C ARG A 10 4.31 2.11 4.91
N VAL A 11 4.98 3.19 5.31
CA VAL A 11 5.91 3.94 4.45
C VAL A 11 7.33 3.72 5.00
N GLY A 12 8.28 3.41 4.12
CA GLY A 12 9.70 3.23 4.50
C GLY A 12 10.34 4.54 4.95
N ARG A 13 11.38 4.47 5.80
CA ARG A 13 12.13 5.65 6.22
C ARG A 13 12.81 6.33 5.03
N ASP A 14 13.33 5.55 4.09
CA ASP A 14 13.98 6.09 2.90
C ASP A 14 12.96 6.79 1.99
N THR A 15 11.78 6.18 1.76
CA THR A 15 10.68 6.82 1.02
C THR A 15 10.25 8.14 1.66
N GLU A 16 10.11 8.19 2.99
CA GLU A 16 9.76 9.42 3.70
C GLU A 16 10.88 10.47 3.55
N LYS A 17 12.13 10.08 3.80
CA LYS A 17 13.30 10.95 3.73
C LYS A 17 13.49 11.55 2.33
N ASP A 18 13.29 10.75 1.29
CA ASP A 18 13.51 11.17 -0.10
C ASP A 18 12.30 11.90 -0.70
N GLY A 19 11.16 11.95 0.01
CA GLY A 19 9.91 12.57 -0.45
C GLY A 19 9.27 11.89 -1.65
N LYS A 20 9.75 10.70 -2.02
CA LYS A 20 9.29 9.90 -3.17
C LYS A 20 9.60 8.43 -2.95
N GLY A 21 8.84 7.55 -3.62
CA GLY A 21 9.03 6.10 -3.53
C GLY A 21 7.68 5.38 -3.49
N TYR A 22 7.54 4.43 -2.58
CA TYR A 22 6.35 3.59 -2.46
C TYR A 22 5.89 3.40 -1.01
N PHE A 23 4.62 3.02 -0.84
CA PHE A 23 4.06 2.52 0.40
C PHE A 23 3.81 1.01 0.30
N GLU A 24 3.67 0.34 1.43
CA GLU A 24 3.42 -1.10 1.55
C GLU A 24 2.05 -1.31 2.21
N ASP A 25 1.09 -1.85 1.46
CA ASP A 25 -0.16 -2.36 2.03
C ASP A 25 0.08 -3.75 2.61
N ARG A 26 -0.05 -3.87 3.94
CA ARG A 26 0.26 -5.10 4.70
C ARG A 26 -0.99 -5.85 5.14
N ARG A 27 -2.16 -5.43 4.67
CA ARG A 27 -3.46 -6.06 4.95
C ARG A 27 -3.71 -7.37 4.20
N PRO A 28 -3.21 -7.57 2.95
CA PRO A 28 -3.52 -8.79 2.23
C PRO A 28 -2.97 -10.05 2.92
N SER A 29 -3.82 -11.07 3.03
CA SER A 29 -3.47 -12.36 3.63
C SER A 29 -2.55 -13.18 2.72
N SER A 30 -1.84 -14.16 3.26
CA SER A 30 -0.91 -15.03 2.49
C SER A 30 -1.59 -15.83 1.37
N ASN A 31 -2.90 -16.02 1.45
CA ASN A 31 -3.73 -16.72 0.46
C ASN A 31 -4.53 -15.79 -0.45
N MET A 32 -4.18 -14.49 -0.50
CA MET A 32 -4.86 -13.53 -1.37
C MET A 32 -4.75 -13.91 -2.85
N ASP A 33 -5.77 -13.57 -3.64
CA ASP A 33 -5.66 -13.58 -5.11
C ASP A 33 -4.90 -12.32 -5.57
N PRO A 34 -3.75 -12.46 -6.24
CA PRO A 34 -2.96 -11.32 -6.71
C PRO A 34 -3.69 -10.43 -7.71
N TYR A 35 -4.54 -10.99 -8.56
CA TYR A 35 -5.25 -10.20 -9.57
C TYR A 35 -6.35 -9.35 -8.94
N VAL A 36 -7.04 -9.88 -7.93
CA VAL A 36 -8.09 -9.17 -7.22
C VAL A 36 -7.52 -8.04 -6.36
N VAL A 37 -6.48 -8.31 -5.58
CA VAL A 37 -5.91 -7.27 -4.70
C VAL A 37 -5.26 -6.15 -5.49
N THR A 38 -4.49 -6.47 -6.53
CA THR A 38 -3.81 -5.43 -7.33
C THR A 38 -4.81 -4.55 -8.09
N SER A 39 -5.87 -5.14 -8.64
CA SER A 39 -6.92 -4.37 -9.32
C SER A 39 -7.68 -3.46 -8.37
N MET A 40 -8.05 -3.93 -7.17
CA MET A 40 -8.73 -3.11 -6.16
C MET A 40 -7.88 -1.94 -5.66
N ILE A 41 -6.57 -2.15 -5.48
CA ILE A 41 -5.64 -1.06 -5.10
C ILE A 41 -5.64 0.01 -6.20
N ALA A 42 -5.48 -0.39 -7.47
CA ALA A 42 -5.47 0.54 -8.59
C ALA A 42 -6.81 1.25 -8.77
N GLU A 43 -7.93 0.52 -8.67
CA GLU A 43 -9.27 1.09 -8.76
C GLU A 43 -9.48 2.19 -7.71
N THR A 44 -9.22 1.87 -6.44
CA THR A 44 -9.43 2.80 -5.32
C THR A 44 -8.52 4.03 -5.39
N THR A 45 -7.28 3.88 -5.87
CA THR A 45 -6.26 4.94 -5.80
C THR A 45 -6.11 5.76 -7.08
N LEU A 46 -6.49 5.20 -8.24
CA LEU A 46 -6.26 5.83 -9.55
C LEU A 46 -7.55 6.14 -10.31
N LEU A 47 -8.60 5.32 -10.15
CA LEU A 47 -9.77 5.35 -11.05
C LEU A 47 -11.04 5.81 -10.35
N TRP A 48 -11.18 5.53 -9.05
CA TRP A 48 -12.37 5.85 -8.28
C TRP A 48 -12.61 7.37 -8.19
N LYS A 49 -13.86 7.77 -8.41
CA LYS A 49 -14.35 9.14 -8.19
C LYS A 49 -15.56 9.09 -7.25
N PRO A 50 -15.68 10.01 -6.28
CA PRO A 50 -16.79 10.05 -5.33
C PRO A 50 -18.14 10.33 -5.99
#